data_AF-A0A966CGQ3-F1
#
_entry.id   AF-A0A966CGQ3-F1
#
_cell.length_a   1.000
_cell.length_b   1.000
_cell.length_c   1.000
_cell.angle_alpha   90.00
_cell.angle_beta   90.00
_cell.angle_gamma   90.00
#
_symmetry.space_group_name_H-M   'P 1'
#
loop_
_entity.id
_entity.type
_entity.pdbx_description
1 polymer ?
#
loop_
_entity_poly.entity_id
_entity_poly.type
_entity_poly.pdbx_seq_one_letter_code
_entity_poly.pdbx_strand_id
1 'polypeptide(L)'
;MLIGHQKQWQFLKKSAKSGKISHAYLFSGPEHLGKKKIALEFVKLINEWQGPAEGGRVVGGWSPDLILIAPQQGGEIQISQIKELIQKLSLKSYSAPFKCAILDKAHLMNQEAQNCFLKTLEEPKGKTLL
;
A
#
# COMPACT_ATOMS: atom_id res chain seq x y z
N MET A 1 -7.14 -0.72 17.12
CA MET A 1 -5.95 -0.90 17.98
C MET A 1 -4.89 -1.74 17.26
N LEU A 2 -3.64 -1.27 17.21
CA LEU A 2 -2.47 -2.02 16.74
C LEU A 2 -1.70 -2.51 17.98
N ILE A 3 -1.83 -3.79 18.33
CA ILE A 3 -1.16 -4.38 19.51
C ILE A 3 0.18 -4.97 19.06
N GLY A 4 1.25 -4.79 19.84
CA GLY A 4 2.58 -5.37 19.61
C GLY A 4 3.51 -4.60 18.65
N HIS A 5 2.97 -3.75 17.77
CA HIS A 5 3.74 -3.05 16.73
C HIS A 5 4.15 -1.62 17.09
N GLN A 6 4.36 -1.33 18.38
CA GLN A 6 4.54 0.04 18.84
C GLN A 6 5.79 0.70 18.23
N LYS A 7 6.92 -0.02 18.16
CA LYS A 7 8.17 0.53 17.60
C LYS A 7 8.03 0.85 16.11
N GLN A 8 7.46 -0.07 15.33
CA GLN A 8 7.21 0.08 13.90
C GLN A 8 6.24 1.25 13.64
N TRP A 9 5.18 1.32 14.43
CA TRP A 9 4.19 2.39 14.32
C TRP A 9 4.77 3.78 14.67
N GLN A 10 5.62 3.87 15.70
CA GLN A 10 6.29 5.12 16.04
C GLN A 10 7.27 5.58 14.95
N PHE A 11 8.01 4.65 14.34
CA PHE A 11 8.85 4.94 13.19
C PHE A 11 8.03 5.55 12.03
N LEU A 12 6.96 4.87 11.63
CA LEU A 12 6.07 5.34 10.54
C LEU A 12 5.45 6.70 10.84
N LYS A 13 4.96 6.91 12.08
CA LYS A 13 4.43 8.21 12.52
C LYS A 13 5.46 9.32 12.43
N LYS A 14 6.70 9.05 12.83
CA LYS A 14 7.78 10.05 12.76
C LYS A 14 8.07 10.42 11.30
N SER A 15 8.17 9.43 10.41
CA SER A 15 8.41 9.65 8.98
C SER A 15 7.29 10.47 8.32
N ALA A 16 6.02 10.16 8.62
CA ALA A 16 4.87 10.92 8.15
C ALA A 16 4.91 12.37 8.63
N LYS A 17 5.13 12.60 9.95
CA LYS A 17 5.20 13.94 10.53
C LYS A 17 6.35 14.79 10.00
N SER A 18 7.50 14.18 9.71
CA SER A 18 8.65 14.92 9.18
C SER A 18 8.60 15.12 7.66
N GLY A 19 7.57 14.61 6.97
CA GLY A 19 7.48 14.62 5.51
C GLY A 19 8.55 13.79 4.79
N LYS A 20 9.31 12.97 5.54
CA LYS A 20 10.40 12.14 5.01
C LYS A 20 9.89 10.72 4.75
N ILE A 21 8.95 10.62 3.82
CA ILE A 21 8.26 9.37 3.48
C ILE A 21 9.03 8.73 2.32
N SER A 22 9.53 7.50 2.52
CA SER A 22 10.05 6.68 1.41
C SER A 22 8.92 6.30 0.45
N HIS A 23 9.23 6.10 -0.82
CA HIS A 23 8.26 5.70 -1.83
C HIS A 23 7.78 4.25 -1.68
N ALA A 24 8.50 3.40 -0.94
CA ALA A 24 8.15 2.00 -0.75
C ALA A 24 8.49 1.48 0.66
N TYR A 25 7.61 0.63 1.22
CA TYR A 25 7.84 -0.03 2.51
C TYR A 25 7.57 -1.54 2.44
N LEU A 26 8.53 -2.34 2.91
CA LEU A 26 8.35 -3.79 3.03
C LEU A 26 7.98 -4.19 4.47
N PHE A 27 6.79 -4.74 4.64
CA PHE A 27 6.35 -5.33 5.90
C PHE A 27 6.58 -6.85 5.87
N SER A 28 7.57 -7.33 6.63
CA SER A 28 7.91 -8.76 6.74
C SER A 28 7.61 -9.32 8.13
N GLY A 29 7.41 -10.65 8.20
CA GLY A 29 7.12 -11.37 9.45
C GLY A 29 6.08 -12.48 9.27
N PRO A 30 5.76 -13.24 10.35
CA PRO A 30 4.79 -14.33 10.33
C PRO A 30 3.41 -13.95 9.77
N GLU A 31 2.67 -14.92 9.24
CA GLU A 31 1.28 -14.72 8.84
C GLU A 31 0.42 -14.27 10.03
N HIS A 32 -0.69 -13.57 9.76
CA HIS A 32 -1.65 -13.09 10.76
C HIS A 32 -1.12 -12.07 11.80
N LEU A 33 0.14 -11.62 11.70
CA LEU A 33 0.71 -10.60 12.58
C LEU A 33 0.09 -9.19 12.40
N GLY A 34 -0.81 -8.98 11.43
CA GLY A 34 -1.43 -7.67 11.19
C GLY A 34 -0.62 -6.72 10.31
N LYS A 35 0.32 -7.24 9.50
CA LYS A 35 1.18 -6.47 8.58
C LYS A 35 0.35 -5.55 7.65
N LYS A 36 -0.65 -6.11 6.97
CA LYS A 36 -1.59 -5.36 6.13
C LYS A 36 -2.34 -4.27 6.90
N LYS A 37 -2.72 -4.54 8.15
CA LYS A 37 -3.41 -3.57 9.00
C LYS A 37 -2.53 -2.37 9.28
N ILE A 38 -1.24 -2.57 9.59
CA ILE A 38 -0.29 -1.46 9.81
C ILE A 38 -0.10 -0.65 8.52
N ALA A 39 0.09 -1.31 7.38
CA ALA A 39 0.21 -0.63 6.09
C ALA A 39 -1.02 0.25 5.80
N LEU A 40 -2.22 -0.28 6.03
CA LEU A 40 -3.47 0.47 5.88
C LEU A 40 -3.58 1.67 6.83
N GLU A 41 -3.24 1.49 8.11
CA GLU A 41 -3.26 2.60 9.07
C GLU A 41 -2.21 3.67 8.73
N PHE A 42 -1.09 3.28 8.14
CA PHE A 42 -0.07 4.22 7.66
C PHE A 42 -0.54 5.02 6.44
N VAL A 43 -1.18 4.37 5.47
CA VAL A 43 -1.79 5.06 4.31
C VAL A 43 -2.84 6.06 4.77
N LYS A 44 -3.73 5.65 5.71
CA LYS A 44 -4.73 6.55 6.29
C LYS A 44 -4.09 7.76 6.97
N LEU A 45 -3.00 7.54 7.71
CA LEU A 45 -2.26 8.62 8.38
C LEU A 45 -1.68 9.61 7.37
N ILE A 46 -1.06 9.14 6.29
CA ILE A 46 -0.43 9.98 5.28
C ILE A 46 -1.46 10.77 4.48
N ASN A 47 -2.59 10.15 4.14
CA ASN A 47 -3.64 10.79 3.36
C ASN A 47 -4.69 11.52 4.22
N GLU A 48 -4.44 11.64 5.53
CA GLU A 48 -5.33 12.31 6.50
C GLU A 48 -6.77 11.78 6.46
N TRP A 49 -6.94 10.51 6.10
CA TRP A 49 -8.26 9.89 6.03
C TRP A 49 -8.78 9.61 7.44
N GLN A 50 -9.82 10.34 7.85
CA GLN A 50 -10.54 10.11 9.10
C GLN A 50 -11.67 9.09 8.89
N GLY A 51 -11.67 7.99 9.65
CA GLY A 51 -12.84 7.10 9.72
C GLY A 51 -12.57 5.69 10.25
N PRO A 52 -13.56 5.03 10.89
CA PRO A 52 -13.54 3.59 11.07
C PRO A 52 -13.71 2.91 9.70
N ALA A 53 -13.18 1.69 9.53
CA ALA A 53 -13.53 0.87 8.36
C ALA A 53 -15.00 0.40 8.37
N GLU A 54 -15.85 0.99 9.20
CA GLU A 54 -17.27 0.75 9.31
C GLU A 54 -17.96 2.11 9.49
N GLY A 55 -18.65 2.61 8.45
CA GLY A 55 -19.70 3.62 8.62
C GLY A 55 -19.40 5.10 8.31
N GLY A 56 -18.24 5.48 7.75
CA GLY A 56 -17.96 6.87 7.36
C GLY A 56 -17.60 7.01 5.89
N ARG A 57 -18.59 7.13 4.99
CA ARG A 57 -18.45 7.36 3.53
C ARG A 57 -17.19 6.74 2.88
N VAL A 58 -17.05 5.44 3.06
CA VAL A 58 -16.62 4.55 1.98
C VAL A 58 -17.77 3.58 1.77
N VAL A 59 -18.85 4.06 1.15
CA VAL A 59 -19.91 3.20 0.65
C VAL A 59 -19.38 2.60 -0.65
N GLY A 60 -18.83 1.38 -0.57
CA GLY A 60 -18.35 0.64 -1.74
C GLY A 60 -16.96 1.04 -2.23
N GLY A 61 -15.94 0.34 -1.73
CA GLY A 61 -14.61 0.35 -2.33
C GLY A 61 -13.64 1.37 -1.74
N TRP A 62 -12.48 0.89 -1.33
CA TRP A 62 -11.29 1.67 -0.98
C TRP A 62 -11.17 2.94 -1.86
N SER A 63 -10.76 4.06 -1.25
CA SER A 63 -10.52 5.34 -1.95
C SER A 63 -9.92 5.14 -3.35
N PRO A 64 -10.31 5.93 -4.38
CA PRO A 64 -9.72 5.81 -5.73
C PRO A 64 -8.19 6.01 -5.74
N ASP A 65 -7.65 6.58 -4.66
CA ASP A 65 -6.23 6.78 -4.43
C ASP A 65 -5.56 5.65 -3.64
N LEU A 66 -6.24 4.55 -3.34
CA LEU A 66 -5.68 3.34 -2.73
C LEU A 66 -6.03 2.09 -3.56
N ILE A 67 -4.99 1.44 -4.07
CA ILE A 67 -5.10 0.19 -4.84
C ILE A 67 -4.64 -0.97 -3.96
N LEU A 68 -5.48 -1.99 -3.79
CA LEU A 68 -5.09 -3.22 -3.10
C LEU A 68 -4.89 -4.34 -4.12
N ILE A 69 -3.72 -4.96 -4.10
CA ILE A 69 -3.41 -6.16 -4.88
C ILE A 69 -3.20 -7.32 -3.91
N ALA A 70 -3.77 -8.47 -4.24
CA ALA A 70 -3.62 -9.72 -3.51
C ALA A 70 -3.71 -10.87 -4.53
N PRO A 71 -3.15 -12.06 -4.22
CA PRO A 71 -3.32 -13.23 -5.07
C PRO A 71 -4.80 -13.58 -5.28
N GLN A 72 -5.17 -13.90 -6.52
CA GLN A 72 -6.53 -14.36 -6.84
C GLN A 72 -6.66 -15.85 -6.49
N GLN A 73 -7.73 -16.20 -5.75
CA GLN A 73 -8.07 -17.60 -5.42
C GLN A 73 -6.92 -18.43 -4.80
N GLY A 74 -5.99 -17.78 -4.09
CA GLY A 74 -4.84 -18.46 -3.46
C GLY A 74 -3.68 -18.80 -4.41
N GLY A 75 -3.72 -18.34 -5.66
CA GLY A 75 -2.63 -18.50 -6.63
C GLY A 75 -1.56 -17.41 -6.52
N GLU A 76 -0.89 -17.13 -7.64
CA GLU A 76 0.15 -16.12 -7.74
C GLU A 76 -0.39 -14.73 -8.14
N ILE A 77 0.36 -13.68 -7.80
CA ILE A 77 0.16 -12.35 -8.36
C ILE A 77 0.81 -12.32 -9.74
N GLN A 78 -0.05 -12.40 -10.77
CA GLN A 78 0.33 -12.38 -12.17
C GLN A 78 0.81 -11.00 -12.66
N ILE A 79 1.65 -10.99 -13.70
CA ILE A 79 2.17 -9.77 -14.34
C ILE A 79 1.06 -8.81 -14.80
N SER A 80 -0.09 -9.32 -15.24
CA SER A 80 -1.24 -8.50 -15.68
C SER A 80 -1.74 -7.58 -14.55
N GLN A 81 -1.84 -8.11 -13.32
CA GLN A 81 -2.25 -7.33 -12.15
C GLN A 81 -1.23 -6.25 -11.80
N ILE A 82 0.07 -6.54 -11.93
CA ILE A 82 1.14 -5.56 -11.71
C ILE A 82 1.13 -4.48 -12.80
N LYS A 83 0.92 -4.84 -14.08
CA LYS A 83 0.81 -3.85 -15.16
C LYS A 83 -0.37 -2.90 -14.94
N GLU A 84 -1.53 -3.44 -14.57
CA GLU A 84 -2.70 -2.63 -14.24
C GLU A 84 -2.44 -1.71 -13.05
N LEU A 85 -1.79 -2.23 -11.99
CA LEU A 85 -1.36 -1.45 -10.84
C LEU A 85 -0.47 -0.27 -11.26
N ILE A 86 0.58 -0.53 -12.05
CA ILE A 86 1.54 0.49 -12.51
C ILE A 86 0.82 1.56 -13.34
N GLN A 87 -0.09 1.16 -14.23
CA GLN A 87 -0.90 2.11 -15.00
C GLN A 87 -1.73 3.00 -14.08
N LYS A 88 -2.45 2.43 -13.12
CA LYS A 88 -3.24 3.21 -12.16
C LYS A 88 -2.37 4.14 -11.31
N LEU A 89 -1.20 3.69 -10.87
CA LEU A 89 -0.24 4.51 -10.10
C LEU A 89 0.34 5.67 -10.91
N SER A 90 0.46 5.53 -12.23
CA SER A 90 0.98 6.59 -13.10
C SER A 90 0.01 7.78 -13.27
N LEU A 91 -1.27 7.57 -12.99
CA LEU A 91 -2.27 8.65 -12.99
C LEU A 91 -2.13 9.49 -11.70
N LYS A 92 -2.43 10.78 -11.80
CA LYS A 92 -2.46 11.66 -10.62
C LYS A 92 -3.44 11.12 -9.56
N SER A 93 -3.18 11.46 -8.29
CA SER A 93 -4.16 11.26 -7.24
C SER A 93 -5.41 12.11 -7.51
N TYR A 94 -6.56 11.61 -7.11
CA TYR A 94 -7.85 12.25 -7.29
C TYR A 94 -8.01 13.40 -6.30
N SER A 95 -7.86 13.11 -5.00
CA SER A 95 -7.99 14.10 -3.93
C SER A 95 -7.01 13.90 -2.78
N ALA A 96 -6.34 12.74 -2.71
CA ALA A 96 -5.39 12.46 -1.65
C ALA A 96 -3.99 13.03 -1.93
N PRO A 97 -3.21 13.36 -0.88
CA PRO A 97 -1.81 13.78 -1.02
C PRO A 97 -0.91 12.74 -1.72
N PHE A 98 -1.17 11.45 -1.48
CA PHE A 98 -0.44 10.34 -2.10
C PHE A 98 -1.39 9.34 -2.76
N LYS A 99 -0.97 8.85 -3.93
CA LYS A 99 -1.59 7.67 -4.55
C LYS A 99 -0.88 6.42 -4.05
N CYS A 100 -1.61 5.56 -3.36
CA CYS A 100 -1.05 4.45 -2.61
C CYS A 100 -1.42 3.11 -3.24
N ALA A 101 -0.52 2.14 -3.13
CA ALA A 101 -0.82 0.75 -3.35
C ALA A 101 -0.40 -0.09 -2.15
N ILE A 102 -1.09 -1.20 -1.92
CA ILE A 102 -0.65 -2.23 -0.99
C ILE A 102 -0.71 -3.57 -1.71
N LEU A 103 0.45 -4.22 -1.81
CA LEU A 103 0.57 -5.57 -2.32
C LEU A 103 0.58 -6.55 -1.14
N ASP A 104 -0.57 -7.15 -0.87
CA ASP A 104 -0.71 -8.18 0.14
C ASP A 104 -0.13 -9.51 -0.39
N LYS A 105 0.67 -10.18 0.44
CA LYS A 105 1.43 -11.38 0.06
C LYS A 105 2.30 -11.18 -1.20
N ALA A 106 3.06 -10.09 -1.25
CA ALA A 106 3.96 -9.74 -2.37
C ALA A 106 4.95 -10.86 -2.79
N HIS A 107 5.32 -11.76 -1.86
CA HIS A 107 6.17 -12.93 -2.16
C HIS A 107 5.51 -13.96 -3.09
N LEU A 108 4.20 -13.87 -3.32
CA LEU A 108 3.46 -14.69 -4.29
C LEU A 108 3.43 -14.07 -5.70
N MET A 109 4.16 -12.98 -5.95
CA MET A 109 4.38 -12.51 -7.33
C MET A 109 5.17 -13.55 -8.12
N ASN A 110 4.69 -13.88 -9.31
CA ASN A 110 5.48 -14.68 -10.23
C ASN A 110 6.73 -13.89 -10.69
N GLN A 111 7.70 -14.56 -11.29
CA GLN A 111 8.98 -13.94 -11.66
C GLN A 111 8.81 -12.75 -12.62
N GLU A 112 7.89 -12.85 -13.57
CA GLU A 112 7.59 -11.77 -14.52
C GLU A 112 7.00 -10.54 -13.83
N ALA A 113 6.10 -10.74 -12.87
CA ALA A 113 5.50 -9.70 -12.04
C ALA A 113 6.56 -8.99 -11.20
N GLN A 114 7.48 -9.73 -10.57
CA GLN A 114 8.59 -9.16 -9.80
C GLN A 114 9.48 -8.26 -10.67
N ASN A 115 9.91 -8.75 -11.83
CA ASN A 115 10.74 -7.98 -12.77
C ASN A 115 10.02 -6.73 -13.29
N CYS A 116 8.72 -6.83 -13.56
CA CYS A 116 7.91 -5.70 -13.98
C CYS A 116 7.77 -4.66 -12.85
N PHE A 117 7.59 -5.11 -11.61
CA PHE A 117 7.43 -4.24 -10.45
C PHE A 117 8.73 -3.52 -10.08
N LEU A 118 9.89 -4.19 -10.25
CA LEU A 118 11.21 -3.63 -9.94
C LEU A 118 11.45 -2.27 -10.60
N LYS A 119 11.07 -2.13 -11.88
CA LYS A 119 11.18 -0.86 -12.62
C LYS A 119 10.43 0.28 -11.93
N THR A 120 9.31 -0.01 -11.29
CA THR A 120 8.50 0.98 -10.57
C THR A 120 9.10 1.31 -9.20
N LEU A 121 9.78 0.36 -8.56
CA LEU A 121 10.51 0.58 -7.31
C LEU A 121 11.79 1.41 -7.53
N GLU A 122 12.45 1.26 -8.68
CA GLU A 122 13.63 2.04 -9.06
C GLU A 122 13.27 3.47 -9.45
N GLU A 123 12.17 3.67 -10.17
CA GLU A 123 11.73 4.98 -10.68
C GLU A 123 10.26 5.27 -10.32
N PRO A 124 9.95 5.64 -9.06
CA PRO A 124 8.58 5.96 -8.67
C PRO A 124 8.09 7.23 -9.36
N LYS A 125 6.86 7.19 -9.87
CA LYS A 125 6.24 8.35 -10.53
C LYS A 125 5.46 9.19 -9.53
N GLY A 126 5.75 10.50 -9.48
CA GLY A 126 4.97 11.46 -8.69
C GLY A 126 4.93 11.15 -7.19
N LYS A 127 3.83 11.54 -6.52
CA LYS A 127 3.59 11.25 -5.10
C LYS A 127 2.92 9.89 -4.94
N THR A 128 3.68 8.83 -5.18
CA THR A 128 3.23 7.44 -5.00
C THR A 128 3.81 6.81 -3.74
N LEU A 129 3.06 5.88 -3.15
CA LEU A 129 3.47 5.09 -1.99
C LEU A 129 3.13 3.61 -2.23
N LEU A 130 4.12 2.73 -2.07
CA LEU A 130 4.03 1.28 -2.24
C LEU A 130 4.19 0.53 -0.92
#